data_AF-A0A3B9ZRZ7-F1
#
_entry.id   AF-A0A3B9ZRZ7-F1
#
_cell.length_a   1.000
_cell.length_b   1.000
_cell.length_c   1.000
_cell.angle_alpha   90.00
_cell.angle_beta   90.00
_cell.angle_gamma   90.00
#
_symmetry.space_group_name_H-M   'P 1'
#
loop_
_entity.id
_entity.type
_entity.pdbx_description
1 polymer ?
#
loop_
_entity_poly.entity_id
_entity_poly.type
_entity_poly.pdbx_seq_one_letter_code
_entity_poly.pdbx_strand_id
1 'polypeptide(L)'
;MFTLIFALFSYTILFAQGNKLLSDFENGKVNFTDSVAINPKGSMDTAIVDNPFMTAENMSSKVWQWKRVDMTKLTPAGVNEIWAGFYAKLKNELPAGYNRIEVKYLRTNNTSQLRMKAEGDVNKEINPVTPASATNTWETLVFDLAGNGIANIKILSFFPDYYEPVDPTAVSYIDDIIAYQYPTAVDPNLPNKEIKAYYSNGEIRLENYVGRVSVFDMIGRKVFEGDALEGKLRVNLEKGIYIISTTEGKTKISLQ
;
A
#
# COMPACT_ATOMS: atom_id res chain seq x y z
N MET A 1 32.87 17.36 -46.65
CA MET A 1 31.80 17.89 -45.78
C MET A 1 31.08 16.69 -45.18
N PHE A 2 31.39 16.32 -43.94
CA PHE A 2 30.77 15.19 -43.24
C PHE A 2 29.80 15.77 -42.20
N THR A 3 28.51 15.48 -42.36
CA THR A 3 27.48 15.87 -41.40
C THR A 3 27.39 14.79 -40.32
N LEU A 4 27.78 15.13 -39.11
CA LEU A 4 27.67 14.26 -37.93
C LEU A 4 26.24 14.42 -37.37
N ILE A 5 25.43 13.36 -37.44
CA ILE A 5 24.09 13.33 -36.83
C ILE A 5 24.28 12.87 -35.37
N PHE A 6 24.10 13.79 -34.42
CA PHE A 6 23.96 13.45 -33.00
C PHE A 6 22.55 12.92 -32.76
N ALA A 7 22.41 11.60 -32.61
CA ALA A 7 21.20 11.00 -32.08
C ALA A 7 21.17 11.23 -30.55
N LEU A 8 20.30 12.13 -30.07
CA LEU A 8 19.96 12.20 -28.65
C LEU A 8 19.15 10.95 -28.29
N PHE A 9 19.78 10.00 -27.60
CA PHE A 9 19.06 8.98 -26.85
C PHE A 9 18.54 9.62 -25.55
N SER A 10 17.27 10.00 -25.54
CA SER A 10 16.57 10.35 -24.31
C SER A 10 16.37 9.07 -23.49
N TYR A 11 17.25 8.82 -22.53
CA TYR A 11 17.01 7.83 -21.48
C TYR A 11 15.89 8.37 -20.59
N THR A 12 14.69 7.84 -20.74
CA THR A 12 13.65 7.97 -19.71
C THR A 12 14.09 7.14 -18.51
N ILE A 13 14.62 7.81 -17.49
CA ILE A 13 14.83 7.21 -16.18
C ILE A 13 13.45 6.96 -15.60
N LEU A 14 12.97 5.71 -15.68
CA LEU A 14 11.82 5.24 -14.91
C LEU A 14 12.26 5.19 -13.45
N PHE A 15 11.97 6.25 -12.69
CA PHE A 15 12.05 6.17 -11.23
C PHE A 15 11.03 5.13 -10.76
N ALA A 16 11.50 4.13 -10.00
CA ALA A 16 10.60 3.33 -9.18
C ALA A 16 9.79 4.30 -8.30
N GLN A 17 8.48 4.32 -8.45
CA GLN A 17 7.62 5.14 -7.60
C GLN A 17 7.70 4.54 -6.19
N GLY A 18 8.17 5.29 -5.20
CA GLY A 18 8.09 4.85 -3.81
C GLY A 18 6.64 4.61 -3.37
N ASN A 19 6.45 4.19 -2.11
CA ASN A 19 5.11 4.10 -1.52
C ASN A 19 4.36 5.42 -1.73
N LYS A 20 3.07 5.34 -2.05
CA LYS A 20 2.22 6.49 -2.33
C LYS A 20 1.23 6.66 -1.20
N LEU A 21 1.42 7.73 -0.43
CA LEU A 21 0.41 8.20 0.50
C LEU A 21 -0.79 8.71 -0.32
N LEU A 22 -1.95 8.10 -0.10
CA LEU A 22 -3.22 8.52 -0.70
C LEU A 22 -3.92 9.56 0.18
N SER A 23 -3.92 9.36 1.51
CA SER A 23 -4.42 10.35 2.47
C SER A 23 -3.99 10.02 3.90
N ASP A 24 -3.55 11.03 4.63
CA ASP A 24 -3.28 11.10 6.08
C ASP A 24 -4.25 12.04 6.81
N PHE A 25 -5.12 12.74 6.07
CA PHE A 25 -6.18 13.62 6.59
C PHE A 25 -5.74 14.83 7.44
N GLU A 26 -4.45 15.01 7.70
CA GLU A 26 -3.90 16.09 8.54
C GLU A 26 -4.23 17.50 8.03
N ASN A 27 -4.49 17.64 6.73
CA ASN A 27 -4.91 18.91 6.13
C ASN A 27 -6.44 19.15 6.16
N GLY A 28 -7.19 18.28 6.84
CA GLY A 28 -8.65 18.36 6.93
C GLY A 28 -9.38 17.93 5.65
N LYS A 29 -8.72 17.24 4.72
CA LYS A 29 -9.31 16.82 3.43
C LYS A 29 -8.99 15.36 3.10
N VAL A 30 -9.82 14.78 2.22
CA VAL A 30 -9.55 13.47 1.59
C VAL A 30 -8.69 13.73 0.36
N ASN A 31 -7.39 13.37 0.42
CA ASN A 31 -6.42 13.88 -0.54
C ASN A 31 -6.46 13.21 -1.93
N PHE A 32 -6.88 11.95 -2.00
CA PHE A 32 -6.83 11.15 -3.23
C PHE A 32 -7.97 11.42 -4.22
N THR A 33 -9.01 12.17 -3.86
CA THR A 33 -10.19 12.44 -4.70
C THR A 33 -10.66 13.90 -4.58
N ASP A 34 -11.34 14.41 -5.60
CA ASP A 34 -12.04 15.71 -5.54
C ASP A 34 -13.45 15.56 -4.94
N SER A 35 -14.02 14.35 -4.94
CA SER A 35 -15.34 14.07 -4.41
C SER A 35 -15.44 12.65 -3.86
N VAL A 36 -16.09 12.52 -2.70
CA VAL A 36 -16.49 11.23 -2.13
C VAL A 36 -17.98 11.03 -2.36
N ALA A 37 -18.37 9.89 -2.94
CA ALA A 37 -19.76 9.54 -3.17
C ALA A 37 -20.20 8.44 -2.21
N ILE A 38 -21.12 8.77 -1.29
CA ILE A 38 -21.73 7.79 -0.37
C ILE A 38 -22.77 6.96 -1.11
N ASN A 39 -22.71 5.64 -0.93
CA ASN A 39 -23.61 4.68 -1.57
C ASN A 39 -24.01 3.56 -0.59
N PRO A 40 -25.32 3.32 -0.34
CA PRO A 40 -26.48 4.12 -0.78
C PRO A 40 -26.40 5.57 -0.31
N LYS A 41 -26.95 6.51 -1.09
CA LYS A 41 -26.95 7.92 -0.69
C LYS A 41 -27.63 8.09 0.67
N GLY A 42 -26.96 8.74 1.62
CA GLY A 42 -27.48 9.01 2.97
C GLY A 42 -27.30 7.86 3.97
N SER A 43 -26.70 6.75 3.58
CA SER A 43 -26.43 5.60 4.47
C SER A 43 -25.28 5.81 5.45
N MET A 44 -24.53 6.89 5.27
CA MET A 44 -23.33 7.18 6.04
C MET A 44 -23.08 8.68 6.12
N ASP A 45 -22.73 9.13 7.31
CA ASP A 45 -22.15 10.43 7.55
C ASP A 45 -20.62 10.28 7.66
N THR A 46 -19.89 11.16 6.97
CA THR A 46 -18.43 11.14 7.01
C THR A 46 -17.88 12.51 7.32
N ALA A 47 -16.82 12.57 8.14
CA ALA A 47 -16.20 13.82 8.53
C ALA A 47 -14.73 13.59 8.90
N ILE A 48 -13.86 14.55 8.59
CA ILE A 48 -12.50 14.56 9.11
C ILE A 48 -12.54 15.28 10.46
N VAL A 49 -12.11 14.57 11.50
CA VAL A 49 -12.25 14.98 12.91
C VAL A 49 -10.91 14.89 13.63
N ASP A 50 -10.78 15.49 14.81
CA ASP A 50 -9.66 15.21 15.71
C ASP A 50 -9.60 13.72 16.03
N ASN A 51 -8.41 13.14 16.06
CA ASN A 51 -8.20 11.73 16.38
C ASN A 51 -8.67 11.45 17.82
N PRO A 52 -9.80 10.76 18.02
CA PRO A 52 -10.34 10.54 19.36
C PRO A 52 -9.61 9.42 20.12
N PHE A 53 -8.73 8.68 19.44
CA PHE A 53 -8.02 7.53 19.96
C PHE A 53 -6.52 7.63 19.62
N MET A 54 -5.91 8.78 19.91
CA MET A 54 -4.48 8.96 19.66
C MET A 54 -3.66 8.01 20.54
N THR A 55 -2.87 7.15 19.90
CA THR A 55 -1.98 6.18 20.56
C THR A 55 -0.62 6.15 19.86
N ALA A 56 0.32 5.34 20.34
CA ALA A 56 1.63 5.19 19.67
C ALA A 56 1.49 4.58 18.27
N GLU A 57 0.48 3.74 18.06
CA GLU A 57 0.16 3.11 16.77
C GLU A 57 -0.43 4.12 15.77
N ASN A 58 -1.16 5.12 16.27
CA ASN A 58 -1.63 6.22 15.45
C ASN A 58 -1.58 7.58 16.16
N MET A 59 -0.54 8.35 15.86
CA MET A 59 -0.29 9.68 16.42
C MET A 59 -0.84 10.83 15.54
N SER A 60 -1.53 10.54 14.44
CA SER A 60 -2.14 11.56 13.58
C SER A 60 -3.11 12.44 14.37
N SER A 61 -3.14 13.73 14.08
CA SER A 61 -4.03 14.67 14.76
C SER A 61 -5.45 14.61 14.21
N LYS A 62 -5.59 14.25 12.94
CA LYS A 62 -6.86 14.15 12.23
C LYS A 62 -7.05 12.77 11.66
N VAL A 63 -8.30 12.32 11.61
CA VAL A 63 -8.69 11.02 11.03
C VAL A 63 -10.02 11.17 10.31
N TRP A 64 -10.31 10.26 9.38
CA TRP A 64 -11.59 10.24 8.69
C TRP A 64 -12.58 9.34 9.42
N GLN A 65 -13.59 9.94 10.03
CA GLN A 65 -14.68 9.26 10.73
C GLN A 65 -15.79 8.88 9.74
N TRP A 66 -16.31 7.67 9.90
CA TRP A 66 -17.50 7.16 9.23
C TRP A 66 -18.52 6.69 10.25
N LYS A 67 -19.75 7.20 10.13
CA LYS A 67 -20.89 6.85 10.98
C LYS A 67 -21.98 6.27 10.10
N ARG A 68 -22.41 5.04 10.40
CA ARG A 68 -23.62 4.47 9.78
C ARG A 68 -24.83 5.32 10.16
N VAL A 69 -25.78 5.40 9.23
CA VAL A 69 -27.08 6.02 9.44
C VAL A 69 -28.14 4.94 9.27
N ASP A 70 -29.07 4.86 10.23
CA ASP A 70 -30.16 3.88 10.19
C ASP A 70 -31.18 4.22 9.09
N MET A 71 -31.01 3.61 7.93
CA MET A 71 -31.83 3.87 6.75
C MET A 71 -33.30 3.50 6.98
N THR A 72 -33.57 2.51 7.84
CA THR A 72 -34.93 2.06 8.17
C THR A 72 -35.75 3.16 8.87
N LYS A 73 -35.08 4.13 9.50
CA LYS A 73 -35.71 5.29 10.15
C LYS A 73 -35.88 6.48 9.22
N LEU A 74 -35.16 6.52 8.09
CA LEU A 74 -35.20 7.64 7.15
C LEU A 74 -36.30 7.48 6.10
N THR A 75 -36.53 6.26 5.63
CA THR A 75 -37.57 5.99 4.61
C THR A 75 -38.25 4.66 4.87
N PRO A 76 -39.54 4.49 4.49
CA PRO A 76 -40.25 3.22 4.65
C PRO A 76 -39.64 2.03 3.89
N ALA A 77 -38.85 2.29 2.84
CA ALA A 77 -38.14 1.29 2.05
C ALA A 77 -36.64 1.22 2.37
N GLY A 78 -36.19 1.91 3.43
CA GLY A 78 -34.79 2.01 3.78
C GLY A 78 -34.25 0.69 4.31
N VAL A 79 -33.12 0.24 3.75
CA VAL A 79 -32.42 -0.98 4.16
C VAL A 79 -30.99 -0.63 4.54
N ASN A 80 -30.50 -1.25 5.61
CA ASN A 80 -29.12 -1.13 6.05
C ASN A 80 -28.27 -2.19 5.33
N GLU A 81 -27.56 -1.77 4.30
CA GLU A 81 -26.79 -2.66 3.41
C GLU A 81 -25.36 -2.86 3.91
N ILE A 82 -24.86 -4.11 3.91
CA ILE A 82 -23.46 -4.38 4.32
C ILE A 82 -22.43 -3.72 3.40
N TRP A 83 -22.77 -3.56 2.12
CA TRP A 83 -21.93 -2.92 1.12
C TRP A 83 -22.02 -1.39 1.16
N ALA A 84 -22.80 -0.81 2.08
CA ALA A 84 -22.84 0.64 2.20
C ALA A 84 -21.47 1.21 2.59
N GLY A 85 -21.11 2.32 1.95
CA GLY A 85 -19.80 2.93 2.11
C GLY A 85 -19.65 4.09 1.16
N PHE A 86 -18.44 4.25 0.64
CA PHE A 86 -18.18 5.24 -0.39
C PHE A 86 -17.48 4.62 -1.59
N TYR A 87 -17.60 5.28 -2.72
CA TYR A 87 -16.67 5.16 -3.84
C TYR A 87 -16.12 6.54 -4.21
N ALA A 88 -14.92 6.58 -4.74
CA ALA A 88 -14.26 7.80 -5.13
C ALA A 88 -13.37 7.57 -6.35
N LYS A 89 -13.50 8.44 -7.35
CA LYS A 89 -12.58 8.49 -8.48
C LYS A 89 -11.26 9.11 -8.02
N LEU A 90 -10.15 8.42 -8.25
CA LEU A 90 -8.84 8.95 -7.89
C LEU A 90 -8.49 10.14 -8.80
N LYS A 91 -7.92 11.21 -8.24
CA LYS A 91 -7.39 12.36 -9.02
C LYS A 91 -6.32 11.90 -9.99
N ASN A 92 -5.46 11.04 -9.48
CA ASN A 92 -4.42 10.35 -10.22
C ASN A 92 -4.65 8.86 -10.05
N GLU A 93 -4.77 8.14 -11.17
CA GLU A 93 -4.78 6.68 -11.17
C GLU A 93 -3.63 6.14 -10.29
N LEU A 94 -3.91 5.04 -9.58
CA LEU A 94 -2.87 4.26 -8.94
C LEU A 94 -2.38 3.25 -9.99
N PRO A 95 -1.25 3.50 -10.66
CA PRO A 95 -0.82 2.66 -11.78
C PRO A 95 -0.47 1.24 -11.31
N ALA A 96 -0.27 0.32 -12.25
CA ALA A 96 0.31 -0.98 -11.96
C ALA A 96 1.65 -0.86 -11.21
N GLY A 97 1.97 -1.87 -10.40
CA GLY A 97 3.21 -1.95 -9.62
C GLY A 97 3.04 -1.71 -8.11
N TYR A 98 1.89 -1.20 -7.67
CA TYR A 98 1.51 -1.26 -6.25
C TYR A 98 0.97 -2.64 -5.92
N ASN A 99 1.44 -3.20 -4.82
CA ASN A 99 1.22 -4.60 -4.46
C ASN A 99 0.23 -4.76 -3.32
N ARG A 100 0.10 -3.74 -2.47
CA ARG A 100 -0.89 -3.71 -1.41
C ARG A 100 -1.31 -2.28 -1.09
N ILE A 101 -2.49 -2.13 -0.51
CA ILE A 101 -2.90 -0.91 0.19
C ILE A 101 -2.96 -1.25 1.67
N GLU A 102 -2.38 -0.39 2.50
CA GLU A 102 -2.56 -0.42 3.94
C GLU A 102 -3.44 0.75 4.37
N VAL A 103 -4.26 0.51 5.39
CA VAL A 103 -5.14 1.49 6.00
C VAL A 103 -5.11 1.28 7.50
N LYS A 104 -4.85 2.32 8.28
CA LYS A 104 -5.12 2.27 9.72
C LYS A 104 -6.63 2.31 9.91
N TYR A 105 -7.16 1.33 10.62
CA TYR A 105 -8.58 1.19 10.89
C TYR A 105 -8.81 1.11 12.39
N LEU A 106 -9.82 1.83 12.86
CA LEU A 106 -10.34 1.71 14.21
C LEU A 106 -11.85 1.56 14.15
N ARG A 107 -12.37 0.57 14.87
CA ARG A 107 -13.79 0.29 15.03
C ARG A 107 -14.21 0.41 16.48
N THR A 108 -15.42 0.91 16.72
CA THR A 108 -15.96 1.01 18.09
C THR A 108 -16.86 -0.17 18.47
N ASN A 109 -17.39 -0.91 17.50
CA ASN A 109 -18.14 -2.14 17.72
C ASN A 109 -17.28 -3.38 17.37
N ASN A 110 -17.65 -4.53 17.93
CA ASN A 110 -16.86 -5.77 17.85
C ASN A 110 -17.15 -6.63 16.61
N THR A 111 -18.09 -6.25 15.76
CA THR A 111 -18.47 -6.96 14.53
C THR A 111 -17.94 -6.30 13.27
N SER A 112 -17.73 -4.99 13.31
CA SER A 112 -17.36 -4.18 12.16
C SER A 112 -16.06 -4.66 11.53
N GLN A 113 -16.09 -4.82 10.21
CA GLN A 113 -14.94 -5.15 9.37
C GLN A 113 -14.86 -4.14 8.23
N LEU A 114 -13.65 -3.89 7.73
CA LEU A 114 -13.43 -3.06 6.56
C LEU A 114 -13.27 -3.95 5.34
N ARG A 115 -14.06 -3.69 4.30
CA ARG A 115 -13.88 -4.30 2.97
C ARG A 115 -13.49 -3.22 1.95
N MET A 116 -12.65 -3.58 0.98
CA MET A 116 -12.23 -2.68 -0.09
C MET A 116 -12.77 -3.16 -1.42
N LYS A 117 -13.11 -2.23 -2.31
CA LYS A 117 -13.24 -2.49 -3.74
C LYS A 117 -12.29 -1.59 -4.50
N ALA A 118 -11.57 -2.18 -5.44
CA ALA A 118 -10.76 -1.45 -6.39
C ALA A 118 -11.33 -1.67 -7.79
N GLU A 119 -11.48 -0.60 -8.55
CA GLU A 119 -11.89 -0.66 -9.95
C GLU A 119 -10.79 -0.03 -10.82
N GLY A 120 -10.28 -0.83 -11.75
CA GLY A 120 -9.12 -0.57 -12.59
C GLY A 120 -9.15 -1.49 -13.79
N ASP A 121 -8.06 -2.20 -14.05
CA ASP A 121 -8.07 -3.29 -15.04
C ASP A 121 -8.88 -4.50 -14.57
N VAL A 122 -8.86 -4.73 -13.25
CA VAL A 122 -9.65 -5.74 -12.56
C VAL A 122 -10.54 -5.04 -11.55
N ASN A 123 -11.85 -5.29 -11.65
CA ASN A 123 -12.85 -4.77 -10.73
C ASN A 123 -13.18 -5.82 -9.68
N LYS A 124 -12.70 -5.63 -8.45
CA LYS A 124 -12.79 -6.68 -7.43
C LYS A 124 -12.94 -6.11 -6.02
N GLU A 125 -13.78 -6.78 -5.23
CA GLU A 125 -13.87 -6.58 -3.80
C GLU A 125 -13.00 -7.58 -3.05
N ILE A 126 -12.21 -7.10 -2.10
CA ILE A 126 -11.29 -7.93 -1.32
C ILE A 126 -11.38 -7.61 0.18
N ASN A 127 -11.20 -8.66 0.99
CA ASN A 127 -11.04 -8.55 2.43
C ASN A 127 -9.57 -8.21 2.75
N PRO A 128 -9.28 -7.63 3.93
CA PRO A 128 -7.92 -7.53 4.41
C PRO A 128 -7.34 -8.93 4.64
N VAL A 129 -6.01 -9.06 4.50
CA VAL A 129 -5.27 -10.31 4.74
C VAL A 129 -5.49 -10.81 6.16
N THR A 130 -5.50 -9.89 7.13
CA THR A 130 -5.89 -10.14 8.51
C THR A 130 -7.06 -9.22 8.86
N PRO A 131 -8.22 -9.75 9.28
CA PRO A 131 -9.37 -8.95 9.69
C PRO A 131 -9.09 -8.20 11.01
N ALA A 132 -9.84 -7.13 11.25
CA ALA A 132 -9.76 -6.37 12.50
C ALA A 132 -10.21 -7.23 13.68
N SER A 133 -9.47 -7.17 14.78
CA SER A 133 -9.62 -8.05 15.93
C SER A 133 -10.01 -7.31 17.21
N ALA A 134 -9.65 -6.03 17.34
CA ALA A 134 -9.86 -5.24 18.55
C ALA A 134 -10.86 -4.09 18.34
N THR A 135 -11.46 -3.60 19.42
CA THR A 135 -12.29 -2.39 19.42
C THR A 135 -11.54 -1.27 20.12
N ASN A 136 -11.76 -0.02 19.68
CA ASN A 136 -11.12 1.18 20.24
C ASN A 136 -9.58 1.15 20.20
N THR A 137 -9.01 0.35 19.31
CA THR A 137 -7.58 0.22 19.08
C THR A 137 -7.32 0.36 17.59
N TRP A 138 -6.26 1.07 17.21
CA TRP A 138 -5.82 1.18 15.83
C TRP A 138 -5.16 -0.11 15.38
N GLU A 139 -5.62 -0.66 14.26
CA GLU A 139 -5.03 -1.80 13.58
C GLU A 139 -4.66 -1.40 12.15
N THR A 140 -3.53 -1.88 11.63
CA THR A 140 -3.21 -1.69 10.21
C THR A 140 -3.78 -2.85 9.41
N LEU A 141 -4.77 -2.55 8.57
CA LEU A 141 -5.37 -3.53 7.66
C LEU A 141 -4.63 -3.52 6.33
N VAL A 142 -4.28 -4.71 5.85
CA VAL A 142 -3.50 -4.91 4.62
C VAL A 142 -4.40 -5.52 3.54
N PHE A 143 -4.54 -4.87 2.40
CA PHE A 143 -5.27 -5.36 1.24
C PHE A 143 -4.30 -5.77 0.13
N ASP A 144 -4.22 -7.07 -0.19
CA ASP A 144 -3.30 -7.61 -1.19
C ASP A 144 -3.82 -7.36 -2.62
N LEU A 145 -3.22 -6.40 -3.32
CA LEU A 145 -3.55 -6.09 -4.71
C LEU A 145 -2.94 -7.12 -5.66
N ALA A 146 -1.66 -7.45 -5.46
CA ALA A 146 -0.88 -8.31 -6.34
C ALA A 146 -1.44 -9.74 -6.38
N GLY A 147 -1.71 -10.34 -5.21
CA GLY A 147 -2.32 -11.67 -5.13
C GLY A 147 -3.74 -11.73 -5.69
N ASN A 148 -4.38 -10.57 -5.89
CA ASN A 148 -5.70 -10.45 -6.50
C ASN A 148 -5.67 -9.98 -7.96
N GLY A 149 -4.49 -9.77 -8.55
CA GLY A 149 -4.32 -9.28 -9.92
C GLY A 149 -4.84 -7.87 -10.15
N ILE A 150 -5.00 -7.07 -9.08
CA ILE A 150 -5.53 -5.71 -9.16
C ILE A 150 -4.40 -4.76 -9.56
N ALA A 151 -4.62 -3.97 -10.61
CA ALA A 151 -3.70 -2.97 -11.12
C ALA A 151 -4.46 -1.77 -11.73
N ASN A 152 -3.77 -0.65 -11.96
CA ASN A 152 -4.30 0.52 -12.66
C ASN A 152 -5.63 1.03 -12.05
N ILE A 153 -5.65 1.20 -10.72
CA ILE A 153 -6.86 1.52 -9.95
C ILE A 153 -7.28 2.96 -10.21
N LYS A 154 -8.51 3.15 -10.68
CA LYS A 154 -9.13 4.43 -11.02
C LYS A 154 -10.22 4.83 -10.02
N ILE A 155 -10.90 3.85 -9.42
CA ILE A 155 -11.91 4.06 -8.38
C ILE A 155 -11.54 3.21 -7.17
N LEU A 156 -11.53 3.85 -6.00
CA LEU A 156 -11.34 3.20 -4.72
C LEU A 156 -12.62 3.34 -3.90
N SER A 157 -13.02 2.24 -3.30
CA SER A 157 -14.19 2.17 -2.42
C SER A 157 -13.85 1.42 -1.16
N PHE A 158 -14.42 1.85 -0.05
CA PHE A 158 -14.41 1.09 1.19
C PHE A 158 -15.82 0.93 1.72
N PHE A 159 -16.09 -0.25 2.27
CA PHE A 159 -17.33 -0.62 2.93
C PHE A 159 -16.99 -0.90 4.40
N PRO A 160 -17.14 0.09 5.29
CA PRO A 160 -16.99 -0.14 6.73
C PRO A 160 -18.19 -0.88 7.28
N ASP A 161 -18.01 -1.54 8.42
CA ASP A 161 -19.08 -2.35 9.03
C ASP A 161 -19.62 -3.43 8.08
N TYR A 162 -18.72 -4.04 7.30
CA TYR A 162 -19.06 -5.14 6.40
C TYR A 162 -19.28 -6.43 7.22
N TYR A 163 -20.44 -6.53 7.85
CA TYR A 163 -20.85 -7.67 8.68
C TYR A 163 -22.38 -7.79 8.74
N GLU A 164 -22.89 -9.00 9.00
CA GLU A 164 -24.33 -9.25 9.23
C GLU A 164 -24.61 -9.76 10.64
N PRO A 165 -25.59 -9.18 11.36
CA PRO A 165 -26.41 -8.03 10.97
C PRO A 165 -25.62 -6.70 11.00
N VAL A 166 -25.97 -5.76 10.12
CA VAL A 166 -25.40 -4.40 10.13
C VAL A 166 -25.73 -3.71 11.45
N ASP A 167 -24.75 -3.05 12.06
CA ASP A 167 -24.97 -2.14 13.18
C ASP A 167 -25.24 -0.73 12.62
N PRO A 168 -26.51 -0.25 12.62
CA PRO A 168 -26.84 1.05 12.04
C PRO A 168 -26.33 2.23 12.87
N THR A 169 -25.66 1.97 14.00
CA THR A 169 -25.01 2.97 14.85
C THR A 169 -23.48 2.85 14.83
N ALA A 170 -22.93 1.97 13.98
CA ALA A 170 -21.51 1.73 13.89
C ALA A 170 -20.73 3.02 13.59
N VAL A 171 -19.69 3.26 14.39
CA VAL A 171 -18.70 4.29 14.16
C VAL A 171 -17.36 3.63 13.91
N SER A 172 -16.71 4.05 12.84
CA SER A 172 -15.35 3.63 12.51
C SER A 172 -14.53 4.82 12.05
N TYR A 173 -13.22 4.65 12.06
CA TYR A 173 -12.26 5.65 11.65
C TYR A 173 -11.24 4.98 10.76
N ILE A 174 -10.84 5.70 9.72
CA ILE A 174 -9.66 5.33 8.95
C ILE A 174 -8.63 6.45 8.96
N ASP A 175 -7.38 6.04 8.80
CA ASP A 175 -6.24 6.92 8.67
C ASP A 175 -5.14 6.26 7.82
N ASP A 176 -4.14 7.05 7.40
CA ASP A 176 -2.94 6.61 6.67
C ASP A 176 -3.24 5.58 5.58
N ILE A 177 -3.97 6.00 4.55
CA ILE A 177 -4.17 5.16 3.36
C ILE A 177 -2.89 5.24 2.53
N ILE A 178 -2.14 4.16 2.49
CA ILE A 178 -0.85 4.10 1.78
C ILE A 178 -0.86 2.93 0.81
N ALA A 179 -0.59 3.23 -0.46
CA ALA A 179 -0.32 2.20 -1.45
C ALA A 179 1.17 1.89 -1.43
N TYR A 180 1.50 0.62 -1.20
CA TYR A 180 2.88 0.15 -1.17
C TYR A 180 3.22 -0.52 -2.48
N GLN A 181 4.33 -0.11 -3.05
CA GLN A 181 5.07 -1.01 -3.92
C GLN A 181 5.84 -1.93 -2.97
N TYR A 182 5.89 -3.25 -3.23
CA TYR A 182 7.02 -3.99 -2.73
C TYR A 182 8.27 -3.23 -3.17
N PRO A 183 9.37 -3.28 -2.42
CA PRO A 183 10.65 -3.03 -3.02
C PRO A 183 10.76 -4.03 -4.17
N THR A 184 10.40 -3.61 -5.36
CA THR A 184 10.75 -4.28 -6.59
C THR A 184 12.23 -3.99 -6.72
N ALA A 185 13.02 -4.75 -5.96
CA ALA A 185 14.40 -4.98 -6.30
C ALA A 185 14.52 -5.72 -7.68
N VAL A 186 13.38 -5.97 -8.38
CA VAL A 186 13.26 -6.39 -9.78
C VAL A 186 12.59 -5.21 -10.44
N ASP A 187 13.36 -4.39 -11.14
CA ASP A 187 12.76 -3.60 -12.22
C ASP A 187 12.30 -4.60 -13.30
N PRO A 188 11.02 -4.56 -13.73
CA PRO A 188 10.47 -5.51 -14.70
C PRO A 188 11.14 -5.42 -16.08
N ASN A 189 11.95 -4.39 -16.34
CA ASN A 189 12.78 -4.23 -17.53
C ASN A 189 14.24 -4.67 -17.32
N LEU A 190 14.63 -5.06 -16.11
CA LEU A 190 15.94 -5.65 -15.90
C LEU A 190 15.94 -7.05 -16.49
N PRO A 191 16.96 -7.40 -17.30
CA PRO A 191 17.20 -8.78 -17.66
C PRO A 191 17.18 -9.61 -16.38
N ASN A 192 16.36 -10.66 -16.30
CA ASN A 192 16.41 -11.59 -15.18
C ASN A 192 17.66 -12.47 -15.31
N LYS A 193 18.82 -11.84 -15.20
CA LYS A 193 20.11 -12.52 -15.23
C LYS A 193 20.30 -13.13 -13.85
N GLU A 194 20.61 -14.41 -13.81
CA GLU A 194 20.91 -15.12 -12.58
C GLU A 194 22.12 -14.46 -11.91
N ILE A 195 21.91 -13.83 -10.75
CA ILE A 195 22.98 -13.27 -9.94
C ILE A 195 23.40 -14.31 -8.91
N LYS A 196 24.65 -14.75 -9.01
CA LYS A 196 25.28 -15.58 -7.99
C LYS A 196 25.90 -14.68 -6.94
N ALA A 197 25.36 -14.75 -5.73
CA ALA A 197 25.92 -14.05 -4.60
C ALA A 197 26.08 -14.95 -3.38
N TYR A 198 27.10 -14.66 -2.57
CA TYR A 198 27.29 -15.28 -1.26
C TYR A 198 27.91 -14.27 -0.29
N TYR A 199 27.75 -14.54 1.00
CA TYR A 199 28.33 -13.73 2.06
C TYR A 199 29.55 -14.42 2.65
N SER A 200 30.65 -13.68 2.82
CA SER A 200 31.86 -14.17 3.47
C SER A 200 32.65 -13.01 4.03
N ASN A 201 33.11 -13.13 5.28
CA ASN A 201 34.05 -12.19 5.93
C ASN A 201 33.62 -10.71 5.86
N GLY A 202 32.34 -10.40 6.09
CA GLY A 202 31.84 -9.02 6.05
C GLY A 202 31.67 -8.45 4.64
N GLU A 203 31.66 -9.32 3.63
CA GLU A 203 31.47 -8.95 2.22
C GLU A 203 30.35 -9.78 1.60
N ILE A 204 29.46 -9.11 0.86
CA ILE A 204 28.67 -9.77 -0.17
C ILE A 204 29.52 -9.83 -1.44
N ARG A 205 29.65 -11.02 -2.01
CA ARG A 205 30.37 -11.28 -3.25
C ARG A 205 29.37 -11.61 -4.34
N LEU A 206 29.44 -10.90 -5.45
CA LEU A 206 28.57 -10.96 -6.62
C LEU A 206 29.41 -11.31 -7.84
N GLU A 207 29.13 -12.43 -8.49
CA GLU A 207 29.89 -12.82 -9.69
C GLU A 207 29.64 -11.85 -10.85
N ASN A 208 30.73 -11.32 -11.42
CA ASN A 208 30.72 -10.47 -12.62
C ASN A 208 29.82 -9.22 -12.51
N TYR A 209 29.65 -8.67 -11.31
CA TYR A 209 28.84 -7.47 -11.09
C TYR A 209 29.69 -6.28 -10.61
N VAL A 210 29.46 -5.11 -11.20
CA VAL A 210 30.00 -3.84 -10.72
C VAL A 210 28.87 -2.81 -10.77
N GLY A 211 28.58 -2.16 -9.64
CA GLY A 211 27.51 -1.17 -9.57
C GLY A 211 26.80 -1.17 -8.22
N ARG A 212 25.65 -0.47 -8.17
CA ARG A 212 24.90 -0.28 -6.93
C ARG A 212 24.23 -1.56 -6.45
N VAL A 213 24.28 -1.82 -5.15
CA VAL A 213 23.65 -2.95 -4.49
C VAL A 213 22.83 -2.46 -3.32
N SER A 214 21.57 -2.88 -3.27
CA SER A 214 20.70 -2.69 -2.10
C SER A 214 20.43 -4.02 -1.42
N VAL A 215 20.54 -4.05 -0.10
CA VAL A 215 20.30 -5.24 0.74
C VAL A 215 19.03 -5.02 1.54
N PHE A 216 18.11 -5.98 1.47
CA PHE A 216 16.85 -5.94 2.19
C PHE A 216 16.71 -7.15 3.11
N ASP A 217 16.05 -6.97 4.24
CA ASP A 217 15.62 -8.09 5.09
C ASP A 217 14.37 -8.81 4.49
N MET A 218 13.92 -9.87 5.16
CA MET A 218 12.80 -10.69 4.69
C MET A 218 11.43 -9.99 4.70
N ILE A 219 11.30 -8.88 5.43
CA ILE A 219 10.07 -8.06 5.43
C ILE A 219 10.15 -6.93 4.40
N GLY A 220 11.25 -6.86 3.63
CA GLY A 220 11.44 -5.89 2.56
C GLY A 220 12.01 -4.55 3.02
N ARG A 221 12.48 -4.42 4.26
CA ARG A 221 13.14 -3.20 4.73
C ARG A 221 14.59 -3.18 4.25
N LYS A 222 15.01 -2.05 3.69
CA LYS A 222 16.40 -1.83 3.25
C LYS A 222 17.31 -1.73 4.47
N VAL A 223 18.24 -2.67 4.61
CA VAL A 223 19.20 -2.73 5.71
C VAL A 223 20.57 -2.17 5.32
N PHE A 224 20.89 -2.12 4.02
CA PHE A 224 22.13 -1.55 3.52
C PHE A 224 22.02 -1.12 2.06
N GLU A 225 22.86 -0.18 1.64
CA GLU A 225 23.07 0.21 0.25
C GLU A 225 24.51 0.64 0.03
N GLY A 226 25.12 0.22 -1.09
CA GLY A 226 26.45 0.66 -1.47
C GLY A 226 26.83 0.17 -2.86
N ASP A 227 28.02 0.54 -3.33
CA ASP A 227 28.52 0.12 -4.63
C ASP A 227 29.43 -1.10 -4.50
N ALA A 228 29.13 -2.16 -5.27
CA ALA A 228 30.01 -3.30 -5.42
C ALA A 228 31.12 -2.97 -6.43
N LEU A 229 32.37 -3.01 -5.96
CA LEU A 229 33.56 -2.85 -6.78
C LEU A 229 34.19 -4.22 -6.98
N GLU A 230 34.46 -4.60 -8.22
CA GLU A 230 34.96 -5.95 -8.57
C GLU A 230 34.11 -7.09 -7.96
N GLY A 231 32.78 -6.93 -7.95
CA GLY A 231 31.88 -7.91 -7.36
C GLY A 231 31.86 -7.95 -5.83
N LYS A 232 32.46 -6.99 -5.12
CA LYS A 232 32.51 -7.00 -3.64
C LYS A 232 31.81 -5.80 -3.06
N LEU A 233 30.87 -6.07 -2.14
CA LEU A 233 30.21 -5.06 -1.32
C LEU A 233 30.54 -5.34 0.16
N ARG A 234 31.21 -4.41 0.83
CA ARG A 234 31.46 -4.50 2.27
C ARG A 234 30.21 -4.14 3.05
N VAL A 235 29.72 -5.06 3.87
CA VAL A 235 28.55 -4.89 4.72
C VAL A 235 28.62 -5.88 5.89
N ASN A 236 28.32 -5.40 7.08
CA ASN A 236 28.18 -6.26 8.26
C ASN A 236 26.71 -6.64 8.42
N LEU A 237 26.39 -7.90 8.15
CA LEU A 237 25.06 -8.45 8.32
C LEU A 237 25.04 -9.43 9.50
N GLU A 238 23.95 -9.39 10.26
CA GLU A 238 23.66 -10.41 11.27
C GLU A 238 23.21 -11.72 10.60
N LYS A 239 23.06 -12.78 11.40
CA LYS A 239 22.51 -14.05 10.90
C LYS A 239 21.08 -13.84 10.44
N GLY A 240 20.75 -14.38 9.27
CA GLY A 240 19.44 -14.17 8.68
C GLY A 240 19.40 -14.41 7.18
N ILE A 241 18.25 -14.11 6.58
CA ILE A 241 18.03 -14.19 5.15
C ILE A 241 17.89 -12.77 4.61
N TYR A 242 18.58 -12.50 3.50
CA TYR A 242 18.57 -11.19 2.85
C TYR A 242 18.30 -11.31 1.36
N ILE A 243 17.62 -10.29 0.83
CA ILE A 243 17.43 -10.11 -0.61
C ILE A 243 18.48 -9.12 -1.09
N ILE A 244 19.27 -9.54 -2.08
CA ILE A 244 20.28 -8.71 -2.72
C ILE A 244 19.70 -8.21 -4.03
N SER A 245 19.66 -6.89 -4.18
CA SER A 245 19.15 -6.19 -5.36
C SER A 245 20.27 -5.49 -6.09
N THR A 246 20.26 -5.57 -7.40
CA THR A 246 21.20 -4.86 -8.27
C THR A 246 20.49 -4.26 -9.47
N THR A 247 21.23 -3.59 -10.35
CA THR A 247 20.76 -3.19 -11.68
C THR A 247 20.81 -4.32 -12.71
N GLU A 248 21.17 -5.56 -12.34
CA GLU A 248 21.14 -6.72 -13.26
C GLU A 248 20.13 -7.79 -12.82
N GLY A 249 19.48 -7.63 -11.67
CA GLY A 249 18.56 -8.61 -11.11
C GLY A 249 18.64 -8.74 -9.59
N LYS A 250 18.01 -9.80 -9.07
CA LYS A 250 17.95 -10.15 -7.64
C LYS A 250 18.58 -11.50 -7.35
N THR A 251 19.01 -11.67 -6.10
CA THR A 251 19.25 -12.99 -5.53
C THR A 251 18.99 -13.01 -4.03
N LYS A 252 18.98 -14.20 -3.42
CA LYS A 252 18.80 -14.41 -1.99
C LYS A 252 20.08 -15.01 -1.40
N ILE A 253 20.50 -14.50 -0.24
CA ILE A 253 21.57 -15.08 0.55
C ILE A 253 21.04 -15.48 1.93
N SER A 254 21.62 -16.53 2.50
CA SER A 254 21.34 -16.99 3.87
C SER A 254 22.64 -17.01 4.66
N LEU A 255 22.66 -16.32 5.78
CA LEU A 255 23.78 -16.29 6.72
C LEU A 255 23.39 -17.15 7.92
N GLN A 256 24.17 -18.21 8.16
CA GLN A 256 23.95 -19.18 9.24
C GLN A 256 24.83 -18.91 10.46
#